data_AF-A0A7C3TGA3-F1
#
_entry.id   AF-A0A7C3TGA3-F1
#
_cell.length_a   1.000
_cell.length_b   1.000
_cell.length_c   1.000
_cell.angle_alpha   90.00
_cell.angle_beta   90.00
_cell.angle_gamma   90.00
#
_symmetry.space_group_name_H-M   'P 1'
#
loop_
_entity.id
_entity.type
_entity.pdbx_description
1 polymer ?
#
loop_
_entity_poly.entity_id
_entity_poly.type
_entity_poly.pdbx_seq_one_letter_code
_entity_poly.pdbx_strand_id
1 'polypeptide(L)'
;MESGSKGQRSRTGGGDTSTYMEHKIESLEELATLMEAMDHDEGIRVRGNVEGLEGGGFIFISKSNGRYVFNLCDRIYDPKVGAYMPGGNDRWLYFDGFEEAWKTLMTIIHNPLEAYSY
;
A
#
# COMPACT_ATOMS: atom_id res chain seq x y z
N MET A 1 55.27 5.76 -15.88
CA MET A 1 54.34 6.37 -16.86
C MET A 1 53.32 5.31 -17.19
N GLU A 2 52.18 5.34 -16.51
CA GLU A 2 51.03 4.48 -16.82
C GLU A 2 49.84 5.39 -17.08
N SER A 3 49.40 5.40 -18.33
CA SER A 3 48.23 6.11 -18.82
C SER A 3 47.04 5.17 -18.72
N GLY A 4 46.21 5.33 -17.68
CA GLY A 4 44.97 4.57 -17.50
C GLY A 4 43.75 5.47 -17.56
N SER A 5 43.21 5.67 -18.76
CA SER A 5 41.92 6.34 -18.97
C SER A 5 40.79 5.44 -18.46
N LYS A 6 40.05 5.87 -17.43
CA LYS A 6 38.81 5.23 -16.99
C LYS A 6 37.62 6.05 -17.49
N GLY A 7 36.93 5.50 -18.48
CA GLY A 7 35.71 6.03 -19.04
C GLY A 7 34.60 6.13 -18.00
N GLN A 8 34.06 7.34 -17.86
CA GLN A 8 32.90 7.66 -17.06
C GLN A 8 31.66 7.25 -17.88
N ARG A 9 31.10 6.07 -17.61
CA ARG A 9 29.78 5.68 -18.14
C ARG A 9 28.72 6.24 -17.20
N SER A 10 28.17 7.39 -17.56
CA SER A 10 26.89 7.86 -17.04
C SER A 10 25.80 6.88 -17.49
N ARG A 11 25.38 6.00 -16.58
CA ARG A 11 24.12 5.26 -16.72
C ARG A 11 23.00 6.25 -16.42
N THR A 12 22.45 6.85 -17.47
CA THR A 12 21.10 7.40 -17.43
C THR A 12 20.15 6.21 -17.34
N GLY A 13 19.85 5.78 -16.11
CA GLY A 13 18.70 4.94 -15.83
C GLY A 13 17.46 5.80 -15.97
N GLY A 14 16.97 5.98 -17.20
CA GLY A 14 15.57 6.26 -17.42
C GLY A 14 14.82 5.00 -17.01
N GLY A 15 14.47 4.92 -15.73
CA GLY A 15 13.52 3.93 -15.26
C GLY A 15 12.20 4.28 -15.91
N ASP A 16 11.71 3.38 -16.75
CA ASP A 16 10.32 3.35 -17.19
C ASP A 16 9.44 3.59 -15.96
N THR A 17 8.83 4.77 -15.88
CA THR A 17 7.67 4.99 -15.04
C THR A 17 6.51 4.29 -15.72
N SER A 18 6.51 2.95 -15.76
CA SER A 18 5.26 2.20 -15.83
C SER A 18 4.61 2.39 -14.48
N THR A 19 4.12 3.61 -14.25
CA THR A 19 3.43 4.02 -13.05
C THR A 19 2.26 3.07 -12.93
N TYR A 20 2.32 2.13 -11.98
CA TYR A 20 1.13 1.46 -11.48
C TYR A 20 0.17 2.59 -11.11
N MET A 21 -0.80 2.85 -11.98
CA MET A 21 -1.72 3.96 -11.81
C MET A 21 -2.62 3.58 -10.65
N GLU A 22 -2.36 4.16 -9.48
CA GLU A 22 -3.26 4.01 -8.36
C GLU A 22 -4.66 4.49 -8.79
N HIS A 23 -5.66 3.62 -8.64
CA HIS A 23 -7.05 3.93 -8.91
C HIS A 23 -7.76 4.23 -7.59
N LYS A 24 -8.29 5.45 -7.46
CA LYS A 24 -9.03 5.85 -6.26
C LYS A 24 -10.34 5.06 -6.19
N ILE A 25 -10.61 4.50 -5.01
CA ILE A 25 -11.83 3.76 -4.70
C ILE A 25 -12.82 4.74 -4.08
N GLU A 26 -13.99 4.85 -4.68
CA GLU A 26 -14.96 5.91 -4.38
C GLU A 26 -16.02 5.48 -3.36
N SER A 27 -16.15 4.17 -3.07
CA SER A 27 -17.15 3.66 -2.13
C SER A 27 -16.75 2.38 -1.40
N LEU A 28 -17.44 2.07 -0.31
CA LEU A 28 -17.26 0.81 0.42
C LEU A 28 -17.73 -0.40 -0.42
N GLU A 29 -18.73 -0.23 -1.29
CA GLU A 29 -19.21 -1.27 -2.20
C GLU A 29 -18.14 -1.63 -3.25
N GLU A 30 -17.50 -0.61 -3.82
CA GLU A 30 -16.38 -0.80 -4.73
C GLU A 30 -15.19 -1.44 -4.02
N LEU A 31 -14.86 -1.00 -2.81
CA LEU A 31 -13.80 -1.59 -1.99
C LEU A 31 -14.05 -3.08 -1.72
N ALA A 32 -15.28 -3.46 -1.34
CA ALA A 32 -15.66 -4.85 -1.13
C ALA A 32 -15.50 -5.67 -2.41
N THR A 33 -16.02 -5.16 -3.53
CA THR A 33 -15.94 -5.81 -4.85
C THR A 33 -14.48 -6.07 -5.25
N LEU A 34 -13.63 -5.06 -5.09
CA LEU A 34 -12.19 -5.18 -5.39
C LEU A 34 -11.50 -6.18 -4.46
N MET A 35 -11.80 -6.17 -3.16
CA MET A 35 -11.25 -7.15 -2.23
C MET A 35 -11.66 -8.59 -2.56
N GLU A 36 -12.90 -8.84 -2.96
CA GLU A 36 -13.36 -10.17 -3.36
C GLU A 36 -12.67 -10.64 -4.64
N ALA A 37 -12.60 -9.76 -5.64
CA ALA A 37 -12.01 -10.04 -6.95
C ALA A 37 -10.46 -10.06 -6.97
N MET A 38 -9.81 -9.56 -5.91
CA MET A 38 -8.36 -9.36 -5.84
C MET A 38 -7.56 -10.61 -6.21
N ASP A 39 -6.59 -10.45 -7.11
CA ASP A 39 -5.60 -11.46 -7.49
C ASP A 39 -4.29 -11.33 -6.66
N HIS A 40 -3.32 -12.23 -6.90
CA HIS A 40 -2.09 -12.33 -6.08
C HIS A 40 -1.10 -11.17 -6.29
N ASP A 41 -1.18 -10.47 -7.41
CA ASP A 41 -0.32 -9.35 -7.80
C ASP A 41 -0.99 -7.98 -7.61
N GLU A 42 -2.23 -7.95 -7.15
CA GLU A 42 -3.01 -6.75 -6.88
C GLU A 42 -2.93 -6.34 -5.40
N GLY A 43 -3.07 -5.04 -5.14
CA GLY A 43 -3.12 -4.50 -3.79
C GLY A 43 -4.10 -3.36 -3.63
N ILE A 44 -4.53 -3.15 -2.39
CA ILE A 44 -5.33 -1.97 -2.02
C ILE A 44 -4.66 -1.29 -0.82
N ARG A 45 -4.41 0.01 -0.93
CA ARG A 45 -3.99 0.85 0.20
C ARG A 45 -5.20 1.61 0.72
N VAL A 46 -5.44 1.52 2.01
CA VAL A 46 -6.52 2.20 2.72
C VAL A 46 -5.96 3.06 3.84
N ARG A 47 -6.51 4.25 4.05
CA ARG A 47 -6.24 5.04 5.26
C ARG A 47 -6.94 4.39 6.47
N GLY A 48 -6.17 4.10 7.50
CA GLY A 48 -6.68 3.56 8.74
C GLY A 48 -7.08 4.63 9.76
N ASN A 49 -7.75 4.16 10.80
CA ASN A 49 -7.94 4.77 12.10
C ASN A 49 -7.53 3.75 13.19
N VAL A 50 -6.34 3.16 13.02
CA VAL A 50 -5.83 2.07 13.86
C VAL A 50 -5.20 2.63 15.13
N GLU A 51 -5.63 2.14 16.29
CA GLU A 51 -5.07 2.56 17.56
C GLU A 51 -3.56 2.19 17.68
N GLY A 52 -2.78 3.18 18.11
CA GLY A 52 -1.34 3.02 18.30
C GLY A 52 -0.52 3.03 17.00
N LEU A 53 -1.10 3.49 15.87
CA LEU A 53 -0.36 3.85 14.65
C LEU A 53 -0.41 5.36 14.40
N GLU A 54 0.71 5.93 13.97
CA GLU A 54 0.80 7.36 13.66
C GLU A 54 -0.08 7.71 12.45
N GLY A 55 -0.80 8.84 12.55
CA GLY A 55 -1.68 9.31 11.48
C GLY A 55 -2.87 8.40 11.16
N GLY A 56 -3.21 7.47 12.08
CA GLY A 56 -4.22 6.42 11.91
C GLY A 56 -3.71 5.19 11.13
N GLY A 57 -2.48 5.27 10.61
CA GLY A 57 -1.82 4.23 9.83
C GLY A 57 -2.31 4.07 8.39
N PHE A 58 -1.50 3.37 7.61
CA PHE A 58 -1.93 2.76 6.36
C PHE A 58 -2.32 1.30 6.60
N ILE A 59 -3.26 0.82 5.79
CA ILE A 59 -3.67 -0.58 5.72
C ILE A 59 -3.43 -1.02 4.28
N PHE A 60 -2.47 -1.89 4.06
CA PHE A 60 -2.25 -2.52 2.76
C PHE A 60 -2.90 -3.90 2.73
N ILE A 61 -3.79 -4.11 1.78
CA ILE A 61 -4.56 -5.33 1.61
C ILE A 61 -4.03 -6.03 0.36
N SER A 62 -3.73 -7.33 0.49
CA SER A 62 -3.29 -8.20 -0.60
C SER A 62 -3.79 -9.62 -0.36
N LYS A 63 -3.68 -10.49 -1.38
CA LYS A 63 -3.86 -11.94 -1.23
C LYS A 63 -2.53 -12.67 -1.39
N SER A 64 -2.28 -13.63 -0.49
CA SER A 64 -1.12 -14.52 -0.58
C SER A 64 -1.51 -15.92 -0.12
N ASN A 65 -1.19 -16.93 -0.94
CA ASN A 65 -1.51 -18.34 -0.67
C ASN A 65 -2.99 -18.58 -0.31
N GLY A 66 -3.90 -17.87 -0.99
CA GLY A 66 -5.35 -17.97 -0.74
C GLY A 66 -5.86 -17.26 0.52
N ARG A 67 -5.00 -16.52 1.24
CA ARG A 67 -5.36 -15.77 2.45
C ARG A 67 -5.32 -14.27 2.17
N TYR A 68 -6.21 -13.52 2.82
CA TYR A 68 -6.09 -12.07 2.89
C TYR A 68 -4.99 -11.70 3.87
N VAL A 69 -4.17 -10.72 3.50
CA VAL A 69 -3.08 -10.20 4.32
C VAL A 69 -3.25 -8.70 4.45
N PHE A 70 -3.37 -8.22 5.69
CA PHE A 70 -3.31 -6.79 5.99
C PHE A 70 -1.95 -6.45 6.58
N ASN A 71 -1.19 -5.57 5.93
CA ASN A 71 -0.06 -4.88 6.56
C ASN A 71 -0.55 -3.54 7.11
N LEU A 72 -0.43 -3.36 8.42
CA LEU A 72 -0.72 -2.10 9.10
C LEU A 72 0.61 -1.43 9.46
N CYS A 73 0.79 -0.17 9.08
CA CYS A 73 1.99 0.58 9.45
C CYS A 73 1.65 2.05 9.74
N ASP A 74 2.58 2.77 10.34
CA ASP A 74 2.44 4.21 10.54
C ASP A 74 2.23 4.95 9.20
N ARG A 75 1.48 6.06 9.23
CA ARG A 75 1.24 6.95 8.10
C ARG A 75 1.89 8.30 8.38
N ILE A 76 3.11 8.49 7.85
CA ILE A 76 3.96 9.63 8.19
C ILE A 76 3.98 10.63 7.03
N TYR A 77 3.78 11.92 7.32
CA TYR A 77 3.89 12.95 6.28
C TYR A 77 5.37 13.21 5.96
N ASP A 78 5.77 12.99 4.69
CA ASP A 78 7.10 13.37 4.21
C ASP A 78 7.01 14.71 3.47
N PRO A 79 7.54 15.81 4.05
CA PRO A 79 7.48 17.14 3.44
C PRO A 79 8.30 17.26 2.15
N LYS A 80 9.24 16.35 1.88
CA LYS A 80 10.06 16.38 0.67
C LYS A 80 9.27 15.98 -0.58
N VAL A 81 8.36 15.02 -0.41
CA VAL A 81 7.47 14.54 -1.47
C VAL A 81 6.06 15.13 -1.37
N GLY A 82 5.76 15.84 -0.28
CA GLY A 82 4.48 16.50 -0.06
C GLY A 82 3.31 15.53 0.15
N ALA A 83 3.60 14.29 0.56
CA ALA A 83 2.63 13.19 0.64
C ALA A 83 2.84 12.36 1.92
N TYR A 84 1.80 11.62 2.30
CA TYR A 84 1.90 10.62 3.37
C TYR A 84 2.54 9.34 2.83
N MET A 85 3.53 8.84 3.55
CA MET A 85 4.33 7.67 3.20
C MET A 85 4.22 6.59 4.29
N PRO A 86 4.42 5.30 3.94
CA PRO A 86 4.55 4.24 4.93
C PRO A 86 5.70 4.54 5.88
N GLY A 87 5.41 4.49 7.18
CA GLY A 87 6.38 4.56 8.26
C GLY A 87 6.83 3.18 8.72
N GLY A 88 7.11 3.05 10.01
CA GLY A 88 7.42 1.77 10.66
C GLY A 88 6.22 1.17 11.39
N ASN A 89 6.53 0.39 12.44
CA ASN A 89 5.53 -0.22 13.33
C ASN A 89 4.60 -1.22 12.60
N ASP A 90 5.17 -1.98 11.66
CA ASP A 90 4.45 -2.98 10.87
C ASP A 90 3.78 -4.04 11.75
N ARG A 91 2.50 -4.28 11.46
CA ARG A 91 1.69 -5.35 12.06
C ARG A 91 0.97 -6.09 10.95
N TRP A 92 1.04 -7.41 11.01
CA TRP A 92 0.47 -8.29 9.99
C TRP A 92 -0.74 -9.01 10.54
N LEU A 93 -1.87 -8.89 9.84
CA LEU A 93 -3.08 -9.67 10.10
C LEU A 93 -3.34 -10.59 8.92
N TYR A 94 -3.79 -11.81 9.21
CA TYR A 94 -4.05 -12.85 8.21
C TYR A 94 -5.46 -13.38 8.40
N PHE A 95 -6.20 -13.47 7.30
CA PHE A 95 -7.58 -13.96 7.31
C PHE A 95 -7.76 -15.03 6.23
N ASP A 96 -8.51 -16.07 6.57
CA ASP A 96 -8.73 -17.21 5.66
C ASP A 96 -9.87 -16.94 4.65
N GLY A 97 -10.63 -15.87 4.85
CA GLY A 97 -11.75 -15.52 3.98
C GLY A 97 -12.13 -14.05 4.02
N PHE A 98 -12.89 -13.65 3.00
CA PHE A 98 -13.33 -12.28 2.79
C PHE A 98 -14.11 -11.72 3.98
N GLU A 99 -15.09 -12.45 4.50
CA GLU A 99 -15.98 -11.98 5.58
C GLU A 99 -15.21 -11.53 6.84
N GLU A 100 -14.18 -12.28 7.24
CA GLU A 100 -13.38 -11.96 8.42
C GLU A 100 -12.49 -10.74 8.17
N ALA A 101 -11.85 -10.69 6.99
CA ALA A 101 -11.05 -9.56 6.56
C ALA A 101 -11.91 -8.28 6.46
N TRP A 102 -13.07 -8.37 5.83
CA TRP A 102 -14.01 -7.27 5.63
C TRP A 102 -14.52 -6.73 6.96
N LYS A 103 -15.01 -7.60 7.83
CA LYS A 103 -15.46 -7.22 9.17
C LYS A 103 -14.36 -6.52 9.96
N THR A 104 -13.12 -7.02 9.87
CA THR A 104 -11.99 -6.39 10.55
C THR A 104 -11.66 -5.04 9.95
N LEU A 105 -11.62 -4.92 8.62
CA LEU A 105 -11.36 -3.65 7.95
C LEU A 105 -12.37 -2.57 8.37
N MET A 106 -13.65 -2.91 8.44
CA MET A 106 -14.71 -1.96 8.82
C MET A 106 -14.60 -1.42 10.24
N THR A 107 -13.84 -2.06 11.14
CA THR A 107 -13.61 -1.51 12.49
C THR A 107 -12.42 -0.57 12.56
N ILE A 108 -11.51 -0.62 11.59
CA ILE A 108 -10.24 0.11 11.62
C ILE A 108 -10.05 1.08 10.44
N ILE A 109 -10.98 1.15 9.50
CA ILE A 109 -10.93 2.07 8.36
C ILE A 109 -11.27 3.50 8.80
N HIS A 110 -10.63 4.49 8.16
CA HIS A 110 -11.01 5.89 8.33
C HIS A 110 -12.30 6.22 7.55
N ASN A 111 -13.13 7.11 8.12
CA ASN A 111 -14.30 7.66 7.43
C ASN A 111 -14.19 9.20 7.41
N PRO A 112 -14.32 9.87 6.25
CA PRO A 112 -14.65 9.33 4.92
C PRO A 112 -13.58 8.38 4.35
N LEU A 113 -14.00 7.49 3.44
CA LEU A 113 -13.14 6.52 2.78
C LEU A 113 -12.01 7.22 2.01
N GLU A 114 -10.78 6.79 2.27
CA GLU A 114 -9.60 7.14 1.47
C GLU A 114 -8.87 5.83 1.13
N ALA A 115 -9.09 5.32 -0.08
CA ALA A 115 -8.52 4.06 -0.54
C ALA A 115 -8.15 4.11 -2.03
N TYR A 116 -7.15 3.29 -2.39
CA TYR A 116 -6.58 3.23 -3.73
C TYR A 116 -6.18 1.78 -4.07
N SER A 117 -6.59 1.26 -5.21
CA SER A 117 -6.09 -0.02 -5.76
C SER A 117 -4.89 0.21 -6.68
N TYR A 118 -3.99 -0.76 -6.76
CA TYR A 118 -2.78 -0.74 -7.59
C TYR A 118 -2.35 -2.14 -8.00
#